data_AF-A0A365H5H6-F1
#
_entry.id   AF-A0A365H5H6-F1
#
_cell.length_a   1.000
_cell.length_b   1.000
_cell.length_c   1.000
_cell.angle_alpha   90.00
_cell.angle_beta   90.00
_cell.angle_gamma   90.00
#
_symmetry.space_group_name_H-M   'P 1'
#
loop_
_entity.id
_entity.type
_entity.pdbx_description
1 polymer ?
#
loop_
_entity_poly.entity_id
_entity_poly.type
_entity_poly.pdbx_seq_one_letter_code
_entity_poly.pdbx_strand_id
1 'polypeptide(L)'
;MHRLIRWPVGLAVAPVVALCLAGCTLGAGEAGLPPLTPEPDAPLVAATPAPAGPSYPARLALMRYLRGIATGDPRICVLIGPEFEESAFGAPGGCRTGLAAARRELSAADLAALRTVSVPTATIGPEPAGYTVSFAELGWRGEPARPGGLLADRYVLRRTGSQWIITA
;
A
#
# COMPACT_ATOMS: atom_id res chain seq x y z
N MET A 1 1.84 46.40 14.26
CA MET A 1 0.77 45.73 15.02
C MET A 1 1.06 44.23 15.04
N HIS A 2 1.62 43.73 16.14
CA HIS A 2 2.00 42.32 16.32
C HIS A 2 0.87 41.57 17.03
N ARG A 3 0.48 40.39 16.53
CA ARG A 3 -0.34 39.43 17.29
C ARG A 3 0.46 38.16 17.47
N LEU A 4 0.55 37.77 18.74
CA LEU A 4 1.45 36.79 19.31
C LEU A 4 0.58 35.89 20.20
N ILE A 5 0.88 34.59 20.16
CA ILE A 5 0.73 33.59 21.24
C ILE A 5 -0.69 33.02 21.51
N ARG A 6 -0.82 31.68 21.45
CA ARG A 6 -0.98 30.77 22.62
C ARG A 6 -1.50 29.40 22.21
N TRP A 7 -0.64 28.40 22.31
CA TRP A 7 -1.01 26.97 22.41
C TRP A 7 -1.29 26.63 23.88
N PRO A 8 -2.29 25.79 24.20
CA PRO A 8 -2.38 25.15 25.50
C PRO A 8 -1.70 23.78 25.48
N VAL A 9 -0.67 23.66 26.32
CA VAL A 9 -0.15 22.39 26.85
C VAL A 9 -1.17 21.86 27.86
N GLY A 10 -1.63 20.62 27.67
CA GLY A 10 -2.50 19.92 28.61
C GLY A 10 -1.87 18.60 29.03
N LEU A 11 -1.08 18.65 30.10
CA LEU A 11 -0.56 17.51 30.85
C LEU A 11 -1.71 16.91 31.69
N ALA A 12 -1.96 15.60 31.62
CA ALA A 12 -2.85 14.92 32.57
C ALA A 12 -2.18 13.65 33.09
N VAL A 13 -2.11 13.57 34.41
CA VAL A 13 -1.43 12.57 35.25
C VAL A 13 -2.44 11.51 35.72
N ALA A 14 -2.02 10.24 35.71
CA ALA A 14 -2.34 9.01 36.46
C ALA A 14 -3.53 9.02 37.49
N PRO A 15 -4.18 7.86 37.84
CA PRO A 15 -3.53 6.74 38.54
C PRO A 15 -4.07 5.29 38.37
N VAL A 16 -3.30 4.39 39.00
CA VAL A 16 -3.37 2.94 39.27
C VAL A 16 -4.67 2.45 39.94
N VAL A 17 -5.20 1.27 39.53
CA VAL A 17 -5.92 0.33 40.43
C VAL A 17 -5.65 -1.13 40.00
N ALA A 18 -5.35 -1.95 41.00
CA ALA A 18 -5.03 -3.37 40.95
C ALA A 18 -6.24 -4.28 41.30
N LEU A 19 -6.01 -5.60 41.23
CA LEU A 19 -6.82 -6.74 41.69
C LEU A 19 -7.94 -7.25 40.76
N CYS A 20 -7.81 -8.50 40.30
CA CYS A 20 -8.41 -9.65 41.00
C CYS A 20 -7.97 -10.99 40.37
N LEU A 21 -7.33 -11.81 41.20
CA LEU A 21 -7.16 -13.25 41.00
C LEU A 21 -8.52 -13.93 41.20
N ALA A 22 -8.97 -14.70 40.22
CA ALA A 22 -10.02 -15.70 40.42
C ALA A 22 -9.62 -16.95 39.62
N GLY A 23 -9.31 -18.01 40.37
CA GLY A 23 -9.05 -19.32 39.80
C GLY A 23 -10.33 -20.00 39.33
N CYS A 24 -10.20 -20.81 38.29
CA CYS A 24 -11.18 -21.84 37.95
C CYS A 24 -10.45 -23.19 37.87
N THR A 25 -10.70 -23.96 38.92
CA THR A 25 -10.78 -25.41 39.05
C THR A 25 -10.53 -26.27 37.80
N LEU A 26 -9.62 -27.22 38.03
CA LEU A 26 -9.38 -28.49 37.35
C LEU A 26 -10.68 -29.27 37.06
N GLY A 27 -10.89 -29.64 35.80
CA GLY A 27 -11.93 -30.57 35.37
C GLY A 27 -11.32 -31.64 34.48
N ALA A 28 -11.07 -32.82 35.06
CA ALA A 28 -10.70 -34.02 34.34
C ALA A 28 -11.92 -34.51 33.53
N GLY A 29 -11.76 -34.61 32.22
CA GLY A 29 -12.76 -35.11 31.29
C GLY A 29 -12.05 -35.86 30.19
N GLU A 30 -11.85 -37.15 30.40
CA GLU A 30 -11.35 -38.11 29.42
C GLU A 30 -12.42 -38.26 28.32
N ALA A 31 -12.16 -37.67 27.16
CA ALA A 31 -12.95 -37.86 25.95
C ALA A 31 -11.96 -38.10 24.81
N GLY A 32 -11.94 -39.33 24.31
CA GLY A 32 -11.08 -39.75 23.20
C GLY A 32 -11.28 -38.86 21.98
N LEU A 33 -10.26 -38.07 21.65
CA LEU A 33 -10.15 -37.38 20.38
C LEU A 33 -9.67 -38.38 19.32
N PRO A 34 -10.36 -38.56 18.19
CA PRO A 34 -9.78 -39.28 17.06
C PRO A 34 -8.52 -38.54 16.59
N PRO A 35 -7.49 -39.26 16.11
CA PRO A 35 -6.23 -38.63 15.72
C PRO A 35 -6.50 -37.62 14.62
N LEU A 36 -6.10 -36.37 14.87
CA LEU A 36 -6.05 -35.31 13.87
C LEU A 36 -5.15 -35.81 12.74
N THR A 37 -5.74 -36.16 11.61
CA THR A 37 -5.00 -36.35 10.37
C THR A 37 -4.37 -34.99 10.06
N PRO A 38 -3.04 -34.84 10.00
CA PRO A 38 -2.46 -33.59 9.56
C PRO A 38 -2.94 -33.35 8.13
N GLU A 39 -3.76 -32.33 7.96
CA GLU A 39 -4.16 -31.83 6.65
C GLU A 39 -2.88 -31.45 5.90
N PRO A 40 -2.67 -31.90 4.65
CA PRO A 40 -1.45 -31.61 3.94
C PRO A 40 -1.31 -30.11 3.77
N ASP A 41 -0.19 -29.56 4.27
CA ASP A 41 0.24 -28.18 4.08
C ASP A 41 0.06 -27.77 2.62
N ALA A 42 -1.02 -27.05 2.32
CA ALA A 42 -1.10 -26.31 1.09
C ALA A 42 0.09 -25.33 1.14
N PRO A 43 1.02 -25.37 0.17
CA PRO A 43 2.13 -24.45 0.18
C PRO A 43 1.55 -23.05 0.06
N LEU A 44 1.61 -22.30 1.16
CA LEU A 44 1.54 -20.84 1.14
C LEU A 44 2.68 -20.41 0.23
N VAL A 45 2.37 -20.18 -1.05
CA VAL A 45 3.27 -19.49 -1.97
C VAL A 45 3.34 -18.05 -1.48
N ALA A 46 4.11 -17.85 -0.40
CA ALA A 46 4.52 -16.55 0.05
C ALA A 46 5.35 -15.97 -1.09
N ALA A 47 4.85 -14.91 -1.72
CA ALA A 47 5.60 -14.16 -2.70
C ALA A 47 6.95 -13.78 -2.07
N THR A 48 8.02 -14.46 -2.49
CA THR A 48 9.37 -14.24 -1.98
C THR A 48 9.71 -12.77 -2.21
N PRO A 49 10.08 -12.00 -1.17
CA PRO A 49 10.50 -10.63 -1.36
C PRO A 49 11.73 -10.63 -2.28
N ALA A 50 11.60 -10.00 -3.44
CA ALA A 50 12.71 -9.89 -4.39
C ALA A 50 13.91 -9.22 -3.69
N PRO A 51 15.15 -9.67 -3.94
CA PRO A 51 16.34 -9.12 -3.32
C PRO A 51 16.42 -7.60 -3.49
N ALA A 52 17.05 -6.91 -2.53
CA ALA A 52 17.21 -5.46 -2.51
C ALA A 52 18.20 -5.00 -3.60
N GLY A 53 17.76 -5.08 -4.86
CA GLY A 53 18.47 -4.55 -6.01
C GLY A 53 18.32 -3.03 -6.15
N PRO A 54 19.06 -2.40 -7.07
CA PRO A 54 19.08 -0.94 -7.25
C PRO A 54 17.69 -0.34 -7.59
N SER A 55 16.77 -1.14 -8.12
CA SER A 55 15.40 -0.74 -8.43
C SER A 55 14.47 -0.67 -7.21
N TYR A 56 14.89 -1.19 -6.04
CA TYR A 56 14.01 -1.30 -4.87
C TYR A 56 13.31 0.01 -4.47
N PRO A 57 14.00 1.16 -4.38
CA PRO A 57 13.33 2.42 -4.01
C PRO A 57 12.25 2.85 -5.02
N ALA A 58 12.47 2.61 -6.32
CA ALA A 58 11.48 2.87 -7.36
C ALA A 58 10.26 1.95 -7.21
N ARG A 59 10.49 0.64 -7.09
CA ARG A 59 9.42 -0.36 -6.86
C ARG A 59 8.59 -0.04 -5.62
N LEU A 60 9.23 0.42 -4.55
CA LEU A 60 8.56 0.84 -3.32
C LEU A 60 7.66 2.07 -3.51
N ALA A 61 8.09 3.05 -4.32
CA ALA A 61 7.28 4.23 -4.63
C ALA A 61 6.00 3.85 -5.39
N LEU A 62 6.10 3.02 -6.43
CA LEU A 62 4.93 2.51 -7.15
C LEU A 62 4.02 1.68 -6.24
N MET A 63 4.58 0.79 -5.42
CA MET A 63 3.79 0.00 -4.48
C MET A 63 3.03 0.88 -3.47
N ARG A 64 3.63 1.98 -3.00
CA ARG A 64 2.97 2.95 -2.11
C ARG A 64 1.85 3.70 -2.83
N TYR A 65 2.07 4.12 -4.07
CA TYR A 65 1.05 4.75 -4.89
C TYR A 65 -0.17 3.83 -5.06
N LEU A 66 0.05 2.60 -5.55
CA LEU A 66 -1.03 1.62 -5.81
C LEU A 66 -1.81 1.27 -4.55
N ARG A 67 -1.13 1.00 -3.44
CA ARG A 67 -1.79 0.70 -2.15
C ARG A 67 -2.49 1.91 -1.57
N GLY A 68 -1.98 3.12 -1.79
CA GLY A 68 -2.62 4.33 -1.32
C GLY A 68 -3.86 4.72 -2.13
N ILE A 69 -3.96 4.33 -3.40
CA ILE A 69 -5.25 4.40 -4.14
C ILE A 69 -6.31 3.57 -3.41
N ALA A 70 -5.96 2.35 -3.01
CA ALA A 70 -6.89 1.44 -2.34
C ALA A 70 -7.47 2.03 -1.04
N THR A 71 -6.67 2.81 -0.31
CA THR A 71 -7.06 3.48 0.95
C THR A 71 -7.59 4.89 0.74
N GLY A 72 -7.42 5.49 -0.44
CA GLY A 72 -7.74 6.89 -0.69
C GLY A 72 -6.80 7.87 0.02
N ASP A 73 -5.55 7.49 0.26
CA ASP A 73 -4.57 8.34 0.95
C ASP A 73 -4.10 9.49 0.05
N PRO A 74 -4.42 10.77 0.34
CA PRO A 74 -4.02 11.90 -0.49
C PRO A 74 -2.50 12.11 -0.53
N ARG A 75 -1.73 11.48 0.38
CA ARG A 75 -0.27 11.56 0.35
C ARG A 75 0.33 10.92 -0.90
N ILE A 76 -0.38 10.05 -1.61
CA ILE A 76 0.12 9.46 -2.87
C ILE A 76 0.33 10.50 -3.98
N CYS A 77 -0.32 11.66 -3.90
CA CYS A 77 -0.16 12.70 -4.92
C CYS A 77 1.27 13.28 -4.97
N VAL A 78 2.10 13.06 -3.94
CA VAL A 78 3.54 13.43 -3.99
C VAL A 78 4.39 12.41 -4.75
N LEU A 79 3.83 11.24 -5.06
CA LEU A 79 4.52 10.13 -5.74
C LEU A 79 4.30 10.15 -7.25
N ILE A 80 3.59 11.15 -7.77
CA ILE A 80 3.31 11.29 -9.20
C ILE A 80 3.82 12.65 -9.68
N GLY A 81 4.30 12.69 -10.92
CA GLY A 81 4.67 13.90 -11.63
C GLY A 81 3.47 14.51 -12.36
N PRO A 82 3.61 15.76 -12.84
CA PRO A 82 2.51 16.48 -13.48
C PRO A 82 2.01 15.81 -14.75
N GLU A 83 2.89 15.18 -15.54
CA GLU A 83 2.54 14.46 -16.77
C GLU A 83 1.58 13.29 -16.51
N PHE A 84 1.91 12.45 -15.53
CA PHE A 84 1.04 11.36 -15.09
C PHE A 84 -0.24 11.87 -14.42
N GLU A 85 -0.14 12.98 -13.69
CA GLU A 85 -1.30 13.57 -13.04
C GLU A 85 -2.32 14.10 -14.06
N GLU A 86 -1.84 14.71 -15.15
CA GLU A 86 -2.69 15.15 -16.25
C GLU A 86 -3.35 13.97 -16.98
N SER A 87 -2.63 12.88 -17.22
CA SER A 87 -3.21 11.70 -17.88
C SER A 87 -4.24 10.96 -17.00
N ALA A 88 -3.96 10.82 -15.70
CA ALA A 88 -4.81 10.06 -14.79
C ALA A 88 -5.97 10.88 -14.18
N PHE A 89 -5.81 12.20 -14.04
CA PHE A 89 -6.78 13.09 -13.39
C PHE A 89 -7.28 14.24 -14.27
N GLY A 90 -6.77 14.37 -15.50
CA GLY A 90 -7.22 15.36 -16.49
C GLY A 90 -6.63 16.76 -16.35
N ALA A 91 -5.79 17.02 -15.34
CA ALA A 91 -5.11 18.30 -15.16
C ALA A 91 -3.87 18.17 -14.25
N PRO A 92 -2.84 19.02 -14.45
CA PRO A 92 -1.76 19.18 -13.48
C PRO A 92 -2.31 19.62 -12.11
N GLY A 93 -1.87 18.98 -11.02
CA GLY A 93 -2.41 19.19 -9.67
C GLY A 93 -3.77 18.53 -9.38
N GLY A 94 -4.33 17.78 -10.35
CA GLY A 94 -5.66 17.17 -10.27
C GLY A 94 -5.80 16.03 -9.26
N CYS A 95 -4.71 15.43 -8.76
CA CYS A 95 -4.78 14.28 -7.86
C CYS A 95 -5.44 14.65 -6.52
N ARG A 96 -5.06 15.79 -5.91
CA ARG A 96 -5.55 16.14 -4.56
C ARG A 96 -7.06 16.33 -4.52
N THR A 97 -7.64 16.88 -5.58
CA THR A 97 -9.08 17.15 -5.68
C THR A 97 -9.83 16.01 -6.38
N GLY A 98 -9.19 15.28 -7.29
CA GLY A 98 -9.78 14.24 -8.13
C GLY A 98 -9.70 12.81 -7.56
N LEU A 99 -8.81 12.52 -6.60
CA LEU A 99 -8.58 11.16 -6.11
C LEU A 99 -9.86 10.46 -5.63
N ALA A 100 -10.71 11.16 -4.88
CA ALA A 100 -11.95 10.57 -4.38
C ALA A 100 -12.98 10.29 -5.50
N ALA A 101 -12.97 11.06 -6.58
CA ALA A 101 -13.81 10.82 -7.74
C ALA A 101 -13.28 9.64 -8.56
N ALA A 102 -12.01 9.69 -8.98
CA ALA A 102 -11.39 8.63 -9.77
C ALA A 102 -11.39 7.26 -9.05
N ARG A 103 -11.19 7.24 -7.73
CA ARG A 103 -11.27 6.01 -6.94
C ARG A 103 -12.67 5.37 -6.95
N ARG A 104 -13.74 6.14 -7.15
CA ARG A 104 -15.12 5.60 -7.22
C ARG A 104 -15.38 4.82 -8.52
N GLU A 105 -14.53 4.96 -9.52
CA GLU A 105 -14.58 4.19 -10.77
C GLU A 105 -14.03 2.77 -10.58
N LEU A 106 -13.24 2.54 -9.52
CA LEU A 106 -12.69 1.23 -9.17
C LEU A 106 -13.73 0.38 -8.44
N SER A 107 -13.84 -0.89 -8.82
CA SER A 107 -14.70 -1.83 -8.11
C SER A 107 -14.13 -2.20 -6.73
N ALA A 108 -14.96 -2.77 -5.87
CA ALA A 108 -14.51 -3.30 -4.59
C ALA A 108 -13.42 -4.39 -4.75
N ALA A 109 -13.50 -5.20 -5.82
CA ALA A 109 -12.50 -6.21 -6.15
C ALA A 109 -11.17 -5.56 -6.55
N ASP A 110 -11.20 -4.54 -7.42
CA ASP A 110 -10.01 -3.78 -7.82
C ASP A 110 -9.32 -3.16 -6.59
N LEU A 111 -10.10 -2.53 -5.70
CA LEU A 111 -9.59 -1.97 -4.45
C LEU A 111 -9.00 -3.04 -3.52
N ALA A 112 -9.57 -4.24 -3.46
CA ALA A 112 -9.02 -5.35 -2.67
C ALA A 112 -7.70 -5.86 -3.25
N ALA A 113 -7.62 -6.03 -4.57
CA ALA A 113 -6.39 -6.41 -5.26
C ALA A 113 -5.27 -5.39 -4.99
N LEU A 114 -5.56 -4.09 -5.12
CA LEU A 114 -4.60 -3.02 -4.87
C LEU A 114 -4.05 -2.99 -3.43
N ARG A 115 -4.79 -3.46 -2.42
CA ARG A 115 -4.27 -3.55 -1.03
C ARG A 115 -3.14 -4.56 -0.90
N THR A 116 -3.13 -5.58 -1.74
CA THR A 116 -2.20 -6.72 -1.64
C THR A 116 -1.13 -6.72 -2.71
N VAL A 117 -1.23 -5.82 -3.70
CA VAL A 117 -0.29 -5.71 -4.82
C VAL A 117 1.16 -5.57 -4.36
N SER A 118 2.06 -6.16 -5.14
CA SER A 118 3.50 -6.10 -4.99
C SER A 118 4.17 -5.73 -6.32
N VAL A 119 5.36 -5.17 -6.25
CA VAL A 119 6.16 -4.79 -7.42
C VAL A 119 7.46 -5.60 -7.39
N PRO A 120 7.47 -6.82 -7.97
CA PRO A 120 8.59 -7.75 -7.82
C PRO A 120 9.81 -7.30 -8.61
N THR A 121 9.61 -6.76 -9.80
CA THR A 121 10.67 -6.38 -10.74
C THR A 121 10.45 -4.96 -11.24
N ALA A 122 11.51 -4.38 -11.80
CA ALA A 122 11.45 -3.19 -12.63
C ALA A 122 12.59 -3.26 -13.63
N THR A 123 12.33 -2.90 -14.87
CA THR A 123 13.33 -2.85 -15.94
C THR A 123 13.94 -1.47 -16.02
N ILE A 124 15.14 -1.35 -16.57
CA ILE A 124 15.73 -0.04 -16.84
C ILE A 124 14.83 0.70 -17.83
N GLY A 125 14.44 1.93 -17.45
CA GLY A 125 13.58 2.77 -18.25
C GLY A 125 14.33 3.47 -19.39
N PRO A 126 13.59 4.16 -20.28
CA PRO A 126 14.18 4.88 -21.40
C PRO A 126 14.99 6.11 -20.98
N GLU A 127 14.70 6.69 -19.81
CA GLU A 127 15.43 7.83 -19.27
C GLU A 127 16.63 7.41 -18.40
N PRO A 128 17.70 8.24 -18.35
CA PRO A 128 18.81 8.04 -17.43
C PRO A 128 18.31 7.92 -15.98
N ALA A 129 18.75 6.85 -15.30
CA ALA A 129 18.35 6.54 -13.93
C ALA A 129 16.82 6.40 -13.71
N GLY A 130 16.07 6.04 -14.75
CA GLY A 130 14.67 5.68 -14.68
C GLY A 130 14.44 4.16 -14.63
N TYR A 131 13.28 3.76 -14.13
CA TYR A 131 12.80 2.37 -14.19
C TYR A 131 11.42 2.32 -14.85
N THR A 132 11.09 1.18 -15.43
CA THR A 132 9.77 0.89 -15.98
C THR A 132 9.21 -0.37 -15.34
N VAL A 133 7.91 -0.37 -15.07
CA VAL A 133 7.16 -1.52 -14.55
C VAL A 133 5.92 -1.70 -15.40
N SER A 134 5.73 -2.89 -15.98
CA SER A 134 4.48 -3.22 -16.67
C SER A 134 3.38 -3.57 -15.67
N PHE A 135 2.13 -3.20 -15.96
CA PHE A 135 0.97 -3.63 -15.15
C PHE A 135 0.89 -5.16 -15.05
N ALA A 136 1.22 -5.85 -16.15
CA ALA A 136 1.23 -7.31 -16.22
C ALA A 136 2.31 -7.96 -15.34
N GLU A 137 3.33 -7.21 -14.93
CA GLU A 137 4.40 -7.67 -14.05
C GLU A 137 4.12 -7.39 -12.56
N LEU A 138 3.01 -6.71 -12.25
CA LEU A 138 2.59 -6.51 -10.87
C LEU A 138 2.22 -7.86 -10.26
N GLY A 139 2.69 -8.09 -9.03
CA GLY A 139 2.38 -9.30 -8.29
C GLY A 139 1.08 -9.15 -7.51
N TRP A 140 0.08 -9.95 -7.88
CA TRP A 140 -1.26 -9.93 -7.29
C TRP A 140 -1.47 -11.13 -6.36
N ARG A 141 -2.22 -10.94 -5.27
CA ARG A 141 -2.77 -12.06 -4.47
C ARG A 141 -4.20 -12.29 -4.90
N GLY A 142 -4.40 -13.18 -5.86
CA GLY A 142 -5.70 -13.45 -6.49
C GLY A 142 -5.87 -12.67 -7.79
N GLU A 143 -7.12 -12.35 -8.12
CA GLU A 143 -7.46 -11.68 -9.37
C GLU A 143 -6.84 -10.27 -9.45
N PRO A 144 -6.15 -9.92 -10.55
CA PRO A 144 -5.62 -8.58 -10.74
C PRO A 144 -6.73 -7.53 -10.82
N ALA A 145 -6.39 -6.29 -10.45
CA ALA A 145 -7.25 -5.17 -10.80
C ALA A 145 -7.32 -4.98 -12.32
N ARG A 146 -8.37 -4.34 -12.83
CA ARG A 146 -8.46 -4.01 -14.25
C ARG A 146 -7.69 -2.72 -14.56
N PRO A 147 -6.82 -2.69 -15.58
CA PRO A 147 -6.14 -1.46 -15.99
C PRO A 147 -7.14 -0.44 -16.53
N GLY A 148 -6.79 0.83 -16.44
CA GLY A 148 -7.60 1.98 -16.86
C GLY A 148 -7.67 3.08 -15.78
N GLY A 149 -7.87 4.33 -16.24
CA GLY A 149 -7.97 5.50 -15.36
C GLY A 149 -6.73 5.68 -14.50
N LEU A 150 -6.85 5.43 -13.20
CA LEU A 150 -5.75 5.50 -12.23
C LEU A 150 -4.67 4.43 -12.43
N LEU A 151 -4.97 3.37 -13.17
CA LEU A 151 -4.09 2.22 -13.35
C LEU A 151 -3.57 2.20 -14.78
N ALA A 152 -2.35 2.70 -14.98
CA ALA A 152 -1.70 2.66 -16.29
C ALA A 152 -1.24 1.23 -16.65
N ASP A 153 -1.20 0.94 -17.95
CA ASP A 153 -0.66 -0.32 -18.48
C ASP A 153 0.85 -0.46 -18.22
N ARG A 154 1.53 0.67 -18.05
CA ARG A 154 2.96 0.77 -17.79
C ARG A 154 3.22 1.97 -16.91
N TYR A 155 4.13 1.83 -15.95
CA TYR A 155 4.59 2.91 -15.08
C TYR A 155 6.04 3.22 -15.38
N VAL A 156 6.34 4.49 -15.67
CA VAL A 156 7.69 5.03 -15.77
C VAL A 156 8.00 5.76 -14.48
N LEU A 157 9.06 5.31 -13.80
CA LEU A 157 9.53 5.89 -12.56
C LEU A 157 10.82 6.65 -12.79
N ARG A 158 10.87 7.87 -12.26
CA ARG A 158 12.06 8.71 -12.29
C ARG A 158 12.45 9.17 -10.90
N ARG A 159 13.75 9.35 -10.70
CA ARG A 159 14.26 10.00 -9.50
C ARG A 159 14.27 11.51 -9.68
N THR A 160 13.59 12.22 -8.78
CA THR A 160 13.59 13.68 -8.69
C THR A 160 14.10 14.08 -7.31
N GLY A 161 15.34 14.60 -7.26
CA GLY A 161 16.04 14.83 -6.00
C GLY A 161 16.22 13.53 -5.19
N SER A 162 15.66 13.51 -3.97
CA SER A 162 15.68 12.33 -3.09
C SER A 162 14.48 11.40 -3.28
N GLN A 163 13.52 11.76 -4.13
CA GLN A 163 12.25 11.05 -4.26
C GLN A 163 12.15 10.30 -5.59
N TRP A 164 11.39 9.21 -5.58
CA TRP A 164 10.96 8.50 -6.79
C TRP A 164 9.51 8.86 -7.07
N ILE A 165 9.24 9.27 -8.30
CA ILE A 165 7.91 9.67 -8.77
C ILE A 165 7.55 8.91 -10.05
N ILE A 166 6.25 8.72 -10.27
CA ILE A 166 5.67 8.15 -11.49
C ILE A 166 5.45 9.30 -12.48
N THR A 167 6.01 9.22 -13.68
CA THR A 167 5.92 10.29 -14.68
C THR A 167 5.05 9.91 -15.88
N ALA A 168 4.86 8.62 -16.15
CA ALA A 168 3.99 8.10 -17.20
C ALA A 168 3.45 6.72 -16.81
#